data_AF-A0A7S3L8W3-F1
#
_entry.id   AF-A0A7S3L8W3-F1
#
_cell.length_a   1.000
_cell.length_b   1.000
_cell.length_c   1.000
_cell.angle_alpha   90.00
_cell.angle_beta   90.00
_cell.angle_gamma   90.00
#
_symmetry.space_group_name_H-M   'P 1'
#
loop_
_entity.id
_entity.type
_entity.pdbx_description
1 polymer ?
#
loop_
_entity_poly.entity_id
_entity_poly.type
_entity_poly.pdbx_seq_one_letter_code
_entity_poly.pdbx_strand_id
1 'polypeptide(L)'
;DTAALERMKRAHLAYGQTRMQLVTPQDQTELQMRKWTSALEEARGVAGIRNHAAVKCLHAHLAHYLSSDAGSQDNVVGAWVVDAICEMEARQGLSDGNEKS
;
A
#
# COMPACT_ATOMS: atom_id res chain seq x y z
N ASP A 1 -11.85 -1.86 13.96
CA ASP A 1 -11.04 -3.09 14.01
C ASP A 1 -9.62 -2.73 14.43
N THR A 2 -9.21 -3.17 15.61
CA THR A 2 -7.89 -2.87 16.19
C THR A 2 -6.76 -3.66 15.50
N ALA A 3 -7.02 -4.89 15.08
CA ALA A 3 -6.00 -5.73 14.44
C ALA A 3 -5.65 -5.17 13.04
N ALA A 4 -6.66 -4.75 12.28
CA ALA A 4 -6.46 -4.10 10.99
C ALA A 4 -5.64 -2.80 11.13
N LEU A 5 -5.91 -2.01 12.17
CA LEU A 5 -5.17 -0.78 12.42
C LEU A 5 -3.68 -1.05 12.72
N GLU A 6 -3.36 -2.05 13.55
CA GLU A 6 -1.97 -2.40 13.85
C GLU A 6 -1.22 -2.92 12.61
N ARG A 7 -1.88 -3.72 11.77
CA ARG A 7 -1.32 -4.12 10.47
C ARG A 7 -1.05 -2.91 9.58
N MET A 8 -2.00 -1.98 9.47
CA MET A 8 -1.80 -0.76 8.70
C MET A 8 -0.66 0.12 9.25
N LYS A 9 -0.48 0.23 10.57
CA LYS A 9 0.68 0.92 11.15
C LYS A 9 1.99 0.30 10.67
N ARG A 10 2.11 -1.03 10.70
CA ARG A 10 3.31 -1.73 10.20
C ARG A 10 3.52 -1.53 8.71
N ALA A 11 2.46 -1.61 7.90
CA ALA A 11 2.54 -1.38 6.47
C ALA A 11 3.00 0.05 6.14
N HIS A 12 2.50 1.07 6.84
CA HIS A 12 2.91 2.46 6.64
C HIS A 12 4.37 2.71 7.05
N LEU A 13 4.80 2.13 8.17
CA LEU A 13 6.19 2.18 8.64
C LEU A 13 7.13 1.52 7.62
N ALA A 14 6.83 0.27 7.23
CA ALA A 14 7.61 -0.48 6.26
C ALA A 14 7.73 0.27 4.92
N TYR A 15 6.63 0.84 4.43
CA TYR A 15 6.63 1.61 3.19
C TYR A 15 7.62 2.80 3.23
N GLY A 16 7.63 3.56 4.32
CA GLY A 16 8.56 4.69 4.47
C GLY A 16 10.01 4.24 4.58
N GLN A 17 10.28 3.13 5.26
CA GLN A 17 11.61 2.55 5.40
C GLN A 17 12.14 2.01 4.06
N THR A 18 11.35 1.16 3.37
CA THR A 18 11.69 0.64 2.05
C THR A 18 11.92 1.77 1.05
N ARG A 19 11.06 2.79 1.05
CA ARG A 19 11.23 3.96 0.18
C ARG A 19 12.55 4.67 0.43
N MET A 20 12.97 4.85 1.67
CA MET A 20 14.27 5.45 1.99
C MET A 20 15.45 4.57 1.59
N GLN A 21 15.32 3.25 1.66
CA GLN A 21 16.36 2.31 1.20
C GLN A 21 16.58 2.38 -0.31
N LEU A 22 15.58 2.80 -1.09
CA LEU A 22 15.69 3.01 -2.53
C LEU A 22 16.39 4.33 -2.90
N VAL A 23 16.54 5.26 -1.95
CA VAL A 23 17.17 6.57 -2.20
C VAL A 23 18.69 6.41 -2.14
N THR A 24 19.37 6.76 -3.23
CA THR A 24 20.84 6.68 -3.30
C THR A 24 21.48 7.63 -2.27
N PRO A 25 22.73 7.37 -1.81
CA PRO A 25 23.41 8.28 -0.89
C PRO A 25 23.53 9.72 -1.43
N GLN A 26 23.74 9.88 -2.73
CA GLN A 26 23.78 11.18 -3.40
C GLN A 26 22.44 11.90 -3.28
N ASP A 27 21.34 11.21 -3.56
CA ASP A 27 20.00 11.78 -3.47
C ASP A 27 19.64 12.09 -2.01
N GLN A 28 20.10 11.29 -1.04
CA GLN A 28 19.89 11.57 0.38
C GLN A 28 20.48 12.92 0.79
N THR A 29 21.65 13.31 0.25
CA THR A 29 22.22 14.64 0.47
C THR A 29 21.33 15.75 -0.09
N GLU A 30 20.79 15.58 -1.30
CA GLU A 30 19.84 16.54 -1.89
C GLU A 30 18.56 16.66 -1.05
N LEU A 31 18.01 15.55 -0.56
CA LEU A 31 16.84 15.55 0.30
C LEU A 31 17.07 16.34 1.60
N GLN A 32 18.25 16.18 2.21
CA GLN A 32 18.62 16.92 3.42
C GLN A 32 18.75 18.42 3.13
N MET A 33 19.49 18.81 2.08
CA MET A 33 19.65 20.22 1.71
C MET A 33 18.32 20.91 1.43
N ARG A 34 17.39 20.18 0.80
CA ARG A 34 16.05 20.69 0.45
C ARG A 34 15.03 20.55 1.58
N LYS A 35 15.40 19.93 2.70
CA LYS A 35 14.51 19.62 3.85
C LYS A 35 13.31 18.74 3.46
N TRP A 36 13.52 17.83 2.50
CA TRP A 36 12.49 16.91 1.98
C TRP A 36 12.51 15.53 2.62
N THR A 37 13.48 15.24 3.50
CA THR A 37 13.61 13.94 4.17
C THR A 37 12.30 13.47 4.81
N SER A 38 11.60 14.35 5.52
CA SER A 38 10.33 14.02 6.18
C SER A 38 9.17 13.66 5.24
N ALA A 39 9.29 13.95 3.94
CA ALA A 39 8.31 13.54 2.93
C ALA A 39 8.54 12.09 2.47
N LEU A 40 9.77 11.58 2.62
CA LEU A 40 10.22 10.30 2.08
C LEU A 40 10.55 9.27 3.17
N GLU A 41 10.77 9.68 4.41
CA GLU A 41 10.98 8.77 5.55
C GLU A 41 9.68 8.19 6.13
N GLU A 42 9.82 7.38 7.18
CA GLU A 42 8.74 6.69 7.90
C GLU A 42 7.65 7.61 8.49
N ALA A 43 7.92 8.90 8.64
CA ALA A 43 6.91 9.89 9.01
C ALA A 43 5.76 10.01 7.99
N ARG A 44 5.89 9.41 6.79
CA ARG A 44 4.87 9.34 5.76
C ARG A 44 4.76 7.90 5.25
N GLY A 45 3.62 7.26 5.44
CA GLY A 45 3.43 5.91 4.93
C GLY A 45 2.89 5.88 3.49
N VAL A 46 2.09 4.85 3.19
CA VAL A 46 1.48 4.63 1.88
C VAL A 46 0.72 5.88 1.41
N ALA A 47 0.85 6.24 0.13
CA ALA A 47 0.25 7.45 -0.45
C ALA A 47 0.62 8.79 0.25
N GLY A 48 1.67 8.81 1.07
CA GLY A 48 2.17 10.02 1.73
C GLY A 48 1.34 10.48 2.94
N ILE A 49 0.52 9.61 3.53
CA ILE A 49 -0.31 9.97 4.70
C ILE A 49 0.34 9.61 6.03
N ARG A 50 -0.01 10.39 7.07
CA ARG A 50 0.41 10.20 8.47
C ARG A 50 -0.61 9.43 9.30
N ASN A 51 -1.89 9.61 8.97
CA ASN A 51 -2.97 8.97 9.70
C ASN A 51 -3.14 7.53 9.19
N HIS A 52 -2.69 6.55 9.97
CA HIS A 52 -2.77 5.12 9.62
C HIS A 52 -4.21 4.56 9.62
N ALA A 53 -5.18 5.31 10.16
CA ALA A 53 -6.59 4.96 10.09
C ALA A 53 -7.30 5.56 8.86
N ALA A 54 -6.61 6.40 8.08
CA ALA A 54 -7.17 7.00 6.87
C ALA A 54 -6.72 6.24 5.62
N VAL A 55 -7.55 6.29 4.58
CA VAL A 55 -7.22 5.79 3.23
C VAL A 55 -7.28 6.97 2.28
N LYS A 56 -6.25 7.15 1.46
CA LYS A 56 -6.21 8.23 0.45
C LYS A 56 -6.44 7.71 -0.96
N CYS A 57 -5.59 6.79 -1.41
CA CYS A 57 -5.51 6.36 -2.80
C CYS A 57 -5.50 4.83 -2.87
N LEU A 58 -6.62 4.21 -3.25
CA LEU A 58 -6.75 2.74 -3.30
C LEU A 58 -5.67 2.07 -4.15
N HIS A 59 -5.38 2.62 -5.33
CA HIS A 59 -4.32 2.12 -6.22
C HIS A 59 -2.93 2.08 -5.57
N ALA A 60 -2.60 3.04 -4.70
CA ALA A 60 -1.33 3.05 -3.98
C ALA A 60 -1.27 1.97 -2.90
N HIS A 61 -2.40 1.72 -2.23
CA HIS A 61 -2.50 0.62 -1.27
C HIS A 61 -2.44 -0.74 -1.95
N LEU A 62 -3.16 -0.92 -3.05
CA LEU A 62 -3.11 -2.13 -3.85
C LEU A 62 -1.69 -2.39 -4.37
N ALA A 63 -1.05 -1.40 -4.99
CA ALA A 63 0.32 -1.53 -5.47
C ALA A 63 1.27 -1.95 -4.35
N HIS A 64 1.23 -1.26 -3.20
CA HIS A 64 2.07 -1.62 -2.07
C HIS A 64 1.80 -3.04 -1.53
N TYR A 65 0.56 -3.52 -1.58
CA TYR A 65 0.25 -4.91 -1.19
C TYR A 65 0.84 -5.93 -2.19
N LEU A 66 0.77 -5.63 -3.48
CA LEU A 66 1.23 -6.53 -4.55
C LEU A 66 2.75 -6.52 -4.79
N SER A 67 3.46 -5.49 -4.33
CA SER A 67 4.88 -5.24 -4.67
C SER A 67 5.92 -6.22 -4.09
N SER A 68 5.56 -7.46 -3.74
CA SER A 68 6.45 -8.49 -3.19
C SER A 68 7.45 -7.91 -2.16
N ASP A 69 8.76 -7.94 -2.45
CA ASP A 69 9.83 -7.48 -1.56
C ASP A 69 9.80 -5.97 -1.26
N ALA A 70 9.28 -5.16 -2.18
CA ALA A 70 9.10 -3.72 -1.98
C ALA A 70 7.74 -3.38 -1.34
N GLY A 71 6.92 -4.40 -1.10
CA GLY A 71 5.56 -4.31 -0.62
C GLY A 71 5.38 -4.72 0.84
N SER A 72 4.11 -4.86 1.25
CA SER A 72 3.77 -5.42 2.54
C SER A 72 2.40 -6.11 2.54
N GLN A 73 2.39 -7.37 2.97
CA GLN A 73 1.17 -8.16 3.20
C GLN A 73 0.37 -7.67 4.43
N ASP A 74 0.94 -6.76 5.23
CA ASP A 74 0.23 -6.06 6.30
C ASP A 74 -0.66 -4.91 5.76
N ASN A 75 -0.58 -4.57 4.47
CA ASN A 75 -1.45 -3.56 3.87
C ASN A 75 -2.87 -4.10 3.66
N VAL A 76 -3.67 -4.03 4.72
CA VAL A 76 -5.02 -4.59 4.78
C VAL A 76 -5.94 -4.00 3.70
N VAL A 77 -5.80 -2.71 3.41
CA VAL A 77 -6.59 -2.05 2.35
C VAL A 77 -6.27 -2.65 0.98
N GLY A 78 -5.00 -2.94 0.69
CA GLY A 78 -4.62 -3.59 -0.56
C GLY A 78 -5.15 -5.02 -0.66
N ALA A 79 -5.11 -5.79 0.44
CA ALA A 79 -5.69 -7.12 0.50
C ALA A 79 -7.21 -7.11 0.23
N TRP A 80 -7.95 -6.19 0.87
CA TRP A 80 -9.39 -6.05 0.63
C TRP A 80 -9.74 -5.70 -0.81
N VAL A 81 -8.89 -4.90 -1.48
CA VAL A 81 -9.09 -4.60 -2.90
C VAL A 81 -8.92 -5.85 -3.76
N VAL A 82 -7.92 -6.69 -3.46
CA VAL A 82 -7.74 -7.99 -4.15
C VAL A 82 -8.94 -8.90 -3.93
N ASP A 83 -9.37 -9.07 -2.67
CA ASP A 83 -10.52 -9.91 -2.33
C ASP A 83 -11.78 -9.46 -3.08
N ALA A 84 -12.05 -8.14 -3.09
CA ALA A 84 -13.19 -7.59 -3.80
C ALA A 84 -13.14 -7.84 -5.31
N ILE A 85 -11.97 -7.75 -5.95
CA ILE A 85 -11.80 -8.06 -7.37
C ILE A 85 -12.09 -9.54 -7.62
N CYS A 86 -11.52 -10.45 -6.83
CA CYS A 86 -11.75 -11.89 -6.98
C CYS A 86 -13.22 -12.27 -6.79
N GLU A 87 -13.93 -11.64 -5.84
CA GLU A 87 -15.37 -11.83 -5.67
C GLU A 87 -16.17 -11.37 -6.89
N MET A 88 -15.78 -10.25 -7.51
CA MET A 88 -16.43 -9.74 -8.71
C MET A 88 -16.22 -10.67 -9.90
N GLU A 89 -14.99 -11.17 -10.10
CA GLU A 89 -14.67 -12.14 -11.14
C GLU A 89 -15.45 -13.45 -10.97
N ALA A 90 -15.55 -13.96 -9.73
CA ALA A 90 -16.32 -15.16 -9.44
C ALA A 90 -17.82 -14.98 -9.75
N ARG A 91 -18.39 -13.79 -9.44
CA ARG A 91 -19.79 -13.47 -9.78
C ARG A 91 -20.02 -13.38 -11.29
N GLN A 92 -19.06 -12.85 -12.05
CA GLN A 92 -19.14 -12.78 -13.51
C GLN A 92 -18.97 -14.17 -14.17
N GLY A 93 -18.06 -15.00 -13.66
CA GLY A 93 -17.91 -16.37 -14.14
C GLY A 93 -19.16 -17.25 -13.90
N LEU A 94 -19.94 -16.96 -12.85
CA LEU A 94 -21.24 -17.59 -12.60
C LEU A 94 -22.34 -17.09 -13.55
N SER A 95 -22.31 -15.82 -13.98
CA SER A 95 -23.29 -15.30 -14.94
C SER A 95 -23.05 -15.83 -16.36
N ASP A 96 -21.79 -15.94 -16.79
CA ASP A 96 -21.44 -16.42 -18.12
C ASP A 96 -21.65 -17.95 -18.29
N GLY A 97 -21.72 -18.68 -17.18
CA GLY A 97 -22.00 -20.13 -17.16
C GLY A 97 -23.48 -20.50 -17.31
N ASN A 98 -24.41 -19.53 -17.29
CA ASN A 98 -25.86 -19.78 -17.26
C ASN A 98 -26.58 -19.50 -18.59
N GLU A 99 -25.86 -19.20 -19.67
CA GLU A 99 -26.42 -18.86 -21.01
C GLU A 99 -26.41 -20.01 -22.03
N LYS A 100 -26.24 -21.27 -21.60
CA LYS A 100 -26.44 -22.43 -22.48
C LYS A 100 -27.33 -23.48 -21.84
N SER A 101 -28.63 -23.35 -22.02
CA SER A 101 -29.56 -24.48 -22.02
C SER A 101 -30.73 -24.26 -22.96
#